data_AF-A0A3D2EQI3-F1
#
_entry.id   AF-A0A3D2EQI3-F1
#
_cell.length_a   1.000
_cell.length_b   1.000
_cell.length_c   1.000
_cell.angle_alpha   90.00
_cell.angle_beta   90.00
_cell.angle_gamma   90.00
#
_symmetry.space_group_name_H-M   'P 1'
#
loop_
_entity.id
_entity.type
_entity.pdbx_description
1 polymer ?
#
loop_
_entity_poly.entity_id
_entity_poly.type
_entity_poly.pdbx_seq_one_letter_code
_entity_poly.pdbx_strand_id
1 'polypeptide(L)'
;MSRTSAEVLAAAGSRYGPTAPLIDILRQLDTGKRFAFIGKPCDVAALRNLALYDPRVDAQVDTMLAMVCGGVMPPEGMTNFLDRELGITKSAVTALRYRGFGCPGATRVETRDGRVAERGYTAFWGTHESTWVLPFRCKVCPDGIGEAADIAVSDTWPGGSPDPAQEADDLGTNALVIRTARGQDLVERAVEAGFLTLTGDADPRYMDSVQPHQRNKKYAVAARHDGLRAEGKTVPRTARLRLDALHADLDPSIARSQYEGTRARVAAGKASEAAPRSVVGR
;
A
#
# COMPACT_ATOMS: atom_id res chain seq x y z
N MET A 1 -16.01 -10.03 -5.52
CA MET A 1 -16.75 -8.92 -4.89
C MET A 1 -17.53 -9.50 -3.74
N SER A 2 -17.37 -8.96 -2.54
CA SER A 2 -18.14 -9.37 -1.37
C SER A 2 -19.53 -8.70 -1.39
N ARG A 3 -20.57 -9.46 -1.06
CA ARG A 3 -21.99 -9.07 -1.03
C ARG A 3 -22.64 -9.24 0.34
N THR A 4 -21.94 -9.88 1.28
CA THR A 4 -22.38 -10.08 2.66
C THR A 4 -21.28 -9.66 3.63
N SER A 5 -21.64 -9.38 4.89
CA SER A 5 -20.67 -9.09 5.94
C SER A 5 -19.68 -10.25 6.13
N ALA A 6 -20.15 -11.50 6.07
CA ALA A 6 -19.32 -12.68 6.15
C ALA A 6 -18.27 -12.73 5.02
N GLU A 7 -18.65 -12.40 3.78
CA GLU A 7 -17.71 -12.34 2.65
C GLU A 7 -16.70 -11.18 2.77
N VAL A 8 -17.07 -10.08 3.44
CA VAL A 8 -16.12 -8.99 3.76
C VAL A 8 -15.12 -9.45 4.81
N LEU A 9 -15.60 -10.08 5.89
CA LEU A 9 -14.76 -10.60 6.97
C LEU A 9 -13.82 -11.72 6.49
N ALA A 10 -14.31 -12.63 5.64
CA ALA A 10 -13.49 -13.68 5.04
C ALA A 10 -12.36 -13.12 4.13
N ALA A 11 -12.55 -11.91 3.59
CA ALA A 11 -11.54 -11.22 2.80
C ALA A 11 -10.55 -10.41 3.65
N ALA A 12 -10.80 -10.23 4.95
CA ALA A 12 -9.98 -9.44 5.85
C ALA A 12 -8.56 -10.02 6.02
N GLY A 13 -7.65 -9.17 6.49
CA GLY A 13 -6.23 -9.49 6.65
C GLY A 13 -5.38 -9.03 5.47
N SER A 14 -4.17 -8.54 5.79
CA SER A 14 -3.24 -8.04 4.78
C SER A 14 -2.69 -9.16 3.91
N ARG A 15 -2.65 -8.91 2.60
CA ARG A 15 -1.96 -9.75 1.62
C ARG A 15 -0.83 -8.91 1.02
N TYR A 16 0.41 -9.26 1.37
CA TYR A 16 1.57 -8.46 1.00
C TYR A 16 2.13 -8.76 -0.39
N GLY A 17 1.64 -9.83 -1.05
CA GLY A 17 1.96 -10.12 -2.44
C GLY A 17 1.23 -9.22 -3.46
N PRO A 18 1.50 -9.40 -4.76
CA PRO A 18 0.77 -8.72 -5.82
C PRO A 18 -0.72 -9.06 -5.77
N THR A 19 -1.58 -8.05 -5.84
CA THR A 19 -3.04 -8.19 -5.88
C THR A 19 -3.61 -7.32 -6.98
N ALA A 20 -4.59 -7.83 -7.71
CA ALA A 20 -5.23 -7.16 -8.84
C ALA A 20 -6.72 -6.87 -8.56
N PRO A 21 -7.06 -6.03 -7.55
CA PRO A 21 -8.46 -5.77 -7.19
C PRO A 21 -9.28 -5.12 -8.30
N LEU A 22 -8.61 -4.53 -9.31
CA LEU A 22 -9.23 -3.88 -10.46
C LEU A 22 -9.36 -4.76 -11.70
N ILE A 23 -8.95 -6.03 -11.67
CA ILE A 23 -8.92 -6.89 -12.87
C ILE A 23 -10.29 -7.01 -13.55
N ASP A 24 -11.36 -6.98 -12.75
CA ASP A 24 -12.75 -7.12 -13.19
C ASP A 24 -13.54 -5.80 -13.10
N ILE A 25 -12.89 -4.65 -12.96
CA ILE A 25 -13.58 -3.39 -12.63
C ILE A 25 -14.64 -3.01 -13.66
N LEU A 26 -14.34 -3.12 -14.95
CA LEU A 26 -15.29 -2.80 -16.02
C LEU A 26 -16.53 -3.71 -15.96
N ARG A 27 -16.31 -5.01 -15.74
CA ARG A 27 -17.39 -5.98 -15.54
C ARG A 27 -18.23 -5.66 -14.30
N GLN A 28 -17.64 -5.10 -13.24
CA GLN A 28 -18.42 -4.64 -12.08
C GLN A 28 -19.27 -3.41 -12.42
N LEU A 29 -18.72 -2.46 -13.17
CA LEU A 29 -19.45 -1.28 -13.63
C LEU A 29 -20.61 -1.63 -14.58
N ASP A 30 -20.47 -2.68 -15.38
CA ASP A 30 -21.54 -3.18 -16.26
C ASP A 30 -22.76 -3.71 -15.46
N THR A 31 -22.58 -4.05 -14.18
CA THR A 31 -23.71 -4.53 -13.35
C THR A 31 -24.69 -3.42 -12.96
N GLY A 32 -24.29 -2.15 -13.06
CA GLY A 32 -25.10 -1.00 -12.61
C GLY A 32 -25.25 -0.90 -11.09
N LYS A 33 -24.58 -1.75 -10.31
CA LYS A 33 -24.73 -1.81 -8.85
C LYS A 33 -23.76 -0.86 -8.17
N ARG A 34 -24.20 -0.24 -7.07
CA ARG A 34 -23.33 0.55 -6.21
C ARG A 34 -22.46 -0.34 -5.32
N PHE A 35 -21.22 0.06 -5.10
CA PHE A 35 -20.28 -0.67 -4.25
C PHE A 35 -19.21 0.23 -3.61
N ALA A 36 -18.68 -0.20 -2.47
CA ALA A 36 -17.45 0.35 -1.92
C ALA A 36 -16.24 -0.34 -2.54
N PHE A 37 -15.16 0.42 -2.74
CA PHE A 37 -13.88 -0.08 -3.22
C PHE A 37 -12.84 -0.02 -2.10
N ILE A 38 -12.10 -1.11 -1.88
CA ILE A 38 -11.01 -1.17 -0.92
C ILE A 38 -9.75 -1.63 -1.66
N GLY A 39 -8.68 -0.84 -1.60
CA GLY A 39 -7.46 -1.15 -2.35
C GLY A 39 -6.24 -0.37 -1.90
N LYS A 40 -5.12 -0.61 -2.59
CA LYS A 40 -3.90 0.16 -2.37
C LYS A 40 -4.10 1.59 -2.90
N PRO A 41 -3.33 2.59 -2.44
CA PRO A 41 -3.40 3.96 -2.96
C PRO A 41 -3.31 4.03 -4.48
N CYS A 42 -2.45 3.21 -5.09
CA CYS A 42 -2.32 3.14 -6.53
C CYS A 42 -3.52 2.52 -7.26
N ASP A 43 -4.30 1.66 -6.59
CA ASP A 43 -5.54 1.11 -7.14
C ASP A 43 -6.64 2.19 -7.10
N VAL A 44 -6.75 2.92 -5.99
CA VAL A 44 -7.68 4.06 -5.86
C VAL A 44 -7.35 5.14 -6.88
N ALA A 45 -6.08 5.50 -7.04
CA ALA A 45 -5.65 6.47 -8.05
C ALA A 45 -6.00 6.02 -9.47
N ALA A 46 -5.85 4.72 -9.78
CA ALA A 46 -6.25 4.18 -11.08
C ALA A 46 -7.77 4.30 -11.30
N LEU A 47 -8.58 4.03 -10.27
CA LEU A 47 -10.04 4.15 -10.35
C LEU A 47 -10.48 5.62 -10.49
N ARG A 48 -9.84 6.55 -9.78
CA ARG A 48 -10.05 8.00 -9.96
C ARG A 48 -9.65 8.49 -11.35
N ASN A 49 -8.58 7.94 -11.93
CA ASN A 49 -8.22 8.24 -13.31
C ASN A 49 -9.24 7.68 -14.32
N LEU A 50 -9.81 6.49 -14.06
CA LEU A 50 -10.87 5.93 -14.90
C LEU A 50 -12.14 6.80 -14.84
N ALA A 51 -12.48 7.35 -13.67
CA ALA A 51 -13.65 8.23 -13.50
C ALA A 51 -13.63 9.47 -14.42
N LEU A 52 -12.45 9.93 -14.85
CA LEU A 52 -12.32 11.03 -15.80
C LEU A 52 -12.88 10.71 -17.19
N TYR A 53 -13.04 9.42 -17.52
CA TYR A 53 -13.48 8.93 -18.83
C TYR A 53 -14.73 8.05 -18.77
N ASP A 54 -15.00 7.45 -17.61
CA ASP A 54 -16.14 6.56 -17.40
C ASP A 54 -17.00 7.07 -16.21
N PRO A 55 -18.11 7.78 -16.48
CA PRO A 55 -18.96 8.36 -15.44
C PRO A 55 -19.63 7.31 -14.54
N ARG A 56 -19.63 6.03 -14.95
CA ARG A 56 -20.14 4.94 -14.11
C ARG A 56 -19.33 4.79 -12.83
N VAL A 57 -18.05 5.15 -12.84
CA VAL A 57 -17.21 5.08 -11.62
C VAL A 57 -17.78 6.00 -10.55
N ASP A 58 -18.04 7.27 -10.87
CA ASP A 58 -18.56 8.22 -9.87
C ASP A 58 -20.00 7.92 -9.46
N ALA A 59 -20.79 7.32 -10.37
CA ALA A 59 -22.17 6.90 -10.10
C ALA A 59 -22.27 5.63 -9.23
N GLN A 60 -21.35 4.67 -9.39
CA GLN A 60 -21.44 3.35 -8.77
C GLN A 60 -20.46 3.14 -7.62
N VAL A 61 -19.26 3.72 -7.66
CA VAL A 61 -18.28 3.57 -6.58
C VAL A 61 -18.63 4.54 -5.47
N ASP A 62 -19.36 4.01 -4.48
CA ASP A 62 -19.90 4.78 -3.38
C ASP A 62 -18.81 5.33 -2.48
N THR A 63 -17.81 4.54 -2.09
CA THR A 63 -16.71 5.01 -1.25
C THR A 63 -15.42 4.27 -1.64
N MET A 64 -14.29 4.99 -1.69
CA MET A 64 -12.97 4.44 -1.96
C MET A 64 -12.09 4.49 -0.71
N LEU A 65 -11.80 3.31 -0.14
CA LEU A 65 -10.98 3.14 1.05
C LEU A 65 -9.58 2.68 0.66
N ALA A 66 -8.56 3.29 1.24
CA ALA A 66 -7.17 2.88 1.07
C ALA A 66 -6.54 2.42 2.38
N MET A 67 -5.73 1.36 2.29
CA MET A 67 -4.71 1.10 3.31
C MET A 67 -3.45 1.88 2.95
N VAL A 68 -2.80 2.52 3.94
CA VAL A 68 -1.46 3.10 3.74
C VAL A 68 -0.49 1.97 3.34
N CYS A 69 0.34 2.23 2.33
CA CYS A 69 1.05 1.19 1.61
C CYS A 69 2.56 1.48 1.52
N GLY A 70 3.37 0.64 2.17
CA GLY A 70 4.84 0.63 2.04
C GLY A 70 5.31 0.13 0.67
N GLY A 71 4.57 -0.82 0.10
CA GLY A 71 4.84 -1.47 -1.17
C GLY A 71 4.19 -2.85 -1.21
N VAL A 72 4.42 -3.61 -2.28
CA VAL A 72 4.06 -5.03 -2.36
C VAL A 72 5.33 -5.85 -2.46
N MET A 73 5.35 -7.01 -1.83
CA MET A 73 6.42 -7.98 -1.96
C MET A 73 6.24 -8.77 -3.26
N PRO A 74 7.27 -8.92 -4.11
CA PRO A 74 7.18 -9.76 -5.29
C PRO A 74 7.26 -11.24 -4.89
N PRO A 75 6.78 -12.18 -5.73
CA PRO A 75 6.73 -13.61 -5.40
C PRO A 75 8.08 -14.21 -4.97
N GLU A 76 9.19 -13.69 -5.50
CA GLU A 76 10.56 -14.09 -5.16
C GLU A 76 10.91 -13.74 -3.70
N GLY A 77 10.41 -12.60 -3.19
CA GLY A 77 10.61 -12.20 -1.79
C GLY A 77 9.98 -13.21 -0.83
N MET A 78 8.73 -13.61 -1.11
CA MET A 78 8.05 -14.63 -0.32
C MET A 78 8.74 -15.99 -0.43
N THR A 79 9.19 -16.36 -1.63
CA THR A 79 9.91 -17.63 -1.85
C THR A 79 11.22 -17.67 -1.05
N ASN A 80 11.96 -16.56 -1.02
CA ASN A 80 13.18 -16.45 -0.21
C ASN A 80 12.90 -16.54 1.28
N PHE A 81 11.83 -15.93 1.78
CA PHE A 81 11.43 -16.04 3.18
C PHE A 81 11.09 -17.49 3.54
N LEU A 82 10.28 -18.17 2.71
CA LEU A 82 9.92 -19.57 2.93
C LEU A 82 11.16 -20.47 2.98
N ASP A 83 12.08 -20.31 2.03
CA ASP A 83 13.28 -21.14 1.92
C ASP A 83 14.27 -20.86 3.05
N ARG A 84 14.65 -19.59 3.25
CA ARG A 84 15.75 -19.22 4.15
C ARG A 84 15.35 -19.16 5.62
N GLU A 85 14.16 -18.65 5.93
CA GLU A 85 13.72 -18.45 7.33
C GLU A 85 12.96 -19.66 7.88
N LEU A 86 12.31 -20.43 7.00
CA LEU A 86 11.44 -21.55 7.40
C LEU A 86 11.90 -22.92 6.89
N GLY A 87 12.81 -22.99 5.90
CA GLY A 87 13.17 -24.26 5.26
C GLY A 87 11.98 -24.92 4.55
N ILE A 88 11.04 -24.13 4.02
CA ILE A 88 9.81 -24.59 3.38
C ILE A 88 9.87 -24.30 1.88
N THR A 89 9.69 -25.32 1.05
CA THR A 89 9.51 -25.11 -0.40
C THR A 89 8.11 -24.58 -0.67
N LYS A 90 7.99 -23.59 -1.57
CA LYS A 90 6.70 -23.01 -1.99
C LYS A 90 5.63 -24.04 -2.38
N SER A 91 6.02 -25.14 -3.04
CA SER A 91 5.11 -26.23 -3.45
C SER A 91 4.52 -27.04 -2.28
N ALA A 92 5.14 -26.97 -1.10
CA ALA A 92 4.65 -27.63 0.10
C ALA A 92 3.56 -26.82 0.82
N VAL A 93 3.47 -25.51 0.58
CA VAL A 93 2.54 -24.60 1.28
C VAL A 93 1.09 -24.87 0.88
N THR A 94 0.23 -25.03 1.87
CA THR A 94 -1.22 -25.21 1.71
C THR A 94 -2.02 -24.01 2.22
N ALA A 95 -1.51 -23.28 3.20
CA ALA A 95 -2.09 -22.04 3.68
C ALA A 95 -1.02 -21.01 4.08
N LEU A 96 -1.33 -19.74 3.89
CA LEU A 96 -0.48 -18.61 4.23
C LEU A 96 -1.33 -17.48 4.81
N ARG A 97 -0.91 -16.99 5.97
CA ARG A 97 -1.45 -15.77 6.59
C ARG A 97 -0.29 -14.85 6.94
N TYR A 98 -0.26 -13.66 6.35
CA TYR A 98 0.85 -12.73 6.57
C TYR A 98 0.85 -12.07 7.96
N ARG A 99 -0.35 -11.80 8.50
CA ARG A 99 -0.56 -11.19 9.82
C ARG A 99 -1.98 -11.49 10.34
N GLY A 100 -2.30 -11.14 11.57
CA GLY A 100 -3.62 -11.33 12.22
C GLY A 100 -3.60 -12.26 13.43
N PHE A 101 -4.76 -12.45 14.06
CA PHE A 101 -4.90 -13.09 15.39
C PHE A 101 -4.03 -12.41 16.46
N GLY A 102 -4.06 -11.07 16.46
CA GLY A 102 -3.16 -10.15 17.18
C GLY A 102 -2.82 -8.96 16.28
N CYS A 103 -2.16 -7.93 16.81
CA CYS A 103 -1.64 -6.83 16.00
C CYS A 103 -0.12 -6.69 16.17
N PRO A 104 0.69 -6.79 15.10
CA PRO A 104 0.31 -7.27 13.78
C PRO A 104 -0.08 -8.75 13.78
N GLY A 105 0.41 -9.54 14.75
CA GLY A 105 0.32 -11.00 14.76
C GLY A 105 1.30 -11.67 13.77
N ALA A 106 1.58 -12.96 14.00
CA ALA A 106 2.62 -13.68 13.26
C ALA A 106 2.29 -13.91 11.78
N THR A 107 3.33 -13.99 10.95
CA THR A 107 3.27 -14.65 9.64
C THR A 107 3.22 -16.16 9.86
N ARG A 108 2.16 -16.80 9.39
CA ARG A 108 1.87 -18.22 9.58
C ARG A 108 1.82 -18.97 8.25
N VAL A 109 2.52 -20.09 8.18
CA VAL A 109 2.60 -20.98 7.01
C VAL A 109 2.20 -22.38 7.42
N GLU A 110 1.30 -22.99 6.66
CA GLU A 110 0.95 -24.41 6.78
C GLU A 110 1.42 -25.18 5.56
N THR A 111 1.83 -26.43 5.77
CA THR A 111 2.30 -27.31 4.70
C THR A 111 1.48 -28.60 4.59
N ARG A 112 1.59 -29.25 3.43
CA ARG A 112 0.86 -30.49 3.11
C ARG A 112 1.19 -31.67 4.03
N ASP A 113 2.38 -31.69 4.63
CA ASP A 113 2.81 -32.68 5.63
C ASP A 113 2.34 -32.35 7.05
N GLY A 114 1.53 -31.31 7.24
CA GLY A 114 0.96 -30.92 8.52
C GLY A 114 1.83 -29.99 9.37
N ARG A 115 3.02 -29.58 8.88
CA ARG A 115 3.84 -28.60 9.61
C ARG A 115 3.16 -27.23 9.64
N VAL A 116 3.23 -26.58 10.79
CA VAL A 116 2.85 -25.19 10.99
C VAL A 116 4.10 -24.43 11.41
N ALA A 117 4.42 -23.35 10.70
CA ALA A 117 5.53 -22.46 11.02
C ALA A 117 5.02 -21.03 11.21
N GLU A 118 5.47 -20.39 12.29
CA GLU A 118 5.15 -19.01 12.60
C GLU A 118 6.43 -18.19 12.85
N ARG A 119 6.40 -16.94 12.41
CA ARG A 119 7.44 -15.93 12.67
C ARG A 119 6.78 -14.60 12.98
N GLY A 120 7.41 -13.81 13.85
CA GLY A 120 7.00 -12.44 14.15
C GLY A 120 6.94 -11.57 12.89
N TYR A 121 6.21 -10.47 12.96
CA TYR A 121 6.05 -9.59 11.81
C TYR A 121 7.39 -8.96 11.42
N THR A 122 8.19 -8.55 12.41
CA THR A 122 9.53 -8.01 12.18
C THR A 122 10.51 -9.06 11.64
N ALA A 123 10.28 -10.36 11.87
CA ALA A 123 11.07 -11.41 11.22
C ALA A 123 10.73 -11.58 9.73
N PHE A 124 9.49 -11.28 9.32
CA PHE A 124 9.07 -11.32 7.93
C PHE A 124 9.48 -10.05 7.16
N TRP A 125 9.25 -8.87 7.75
CA TRP A 125 9.47 -7.58 7.10
C TRP A 125 10.79 -6.91 7.45
N GLY A 126 11.51 -7.37 8.46
CA GLY A 126 12.58 -6.60 9.09
C GLY A 126 12.04 -5.41 9.90
N THR A 127 12.96 -4.68 10.55
CA THR A 127 12.65 -3.51 11.38
C THR A 127 12.85 -2.17 10.66
N HIS A 128 13.33 -2.20 9.41
CA HIS A 128 13.64 -1.01 8.62
C HIS A 128 13.33 -1.24 7.15
N GLU A 129 12.79 -0.23 6.44
CA GLU A 129 12.38 -0.34 5.04
C GLU A 129 13.50 -0.68 4.04
N SER A 130 14.76 -0.56 4.46
CA SER A 130 15.93 -0.99 3.67
C SER A 130 15.94 -2.51 3.42
N THR A 131 15.31 -3.28 4.29
CA THR A 131 15.17 -4.75 4.19
C THR A 131 14.02 -5.17 3.26
N TRP A 132 13.13 -4.24 2.91
CA TRP A 132 11.93 -4.58 2.14
C TRP A 132 12.28 -4.91 0.68
N VAL A 133 11.93 -6.14 0.29
CA VAL A 133 12.03 -6.58 -1.10
C VAL A 133 10.82 -6.01 -1.86
N LEU A 134 11.03 -4.88 -2.53
CA LEU A 134 9.97 -4.17 -3.27
C LEU A 134 10.28 -4.05 -4.77
N PRO A 135 9.27 -4.18 -5.66
CA PRO A 135 9.36 -3.81 -7.05
C PRO A 135 9.77 -2.35 -7.22
N PHE A 136 10.48 -2.06 -8.30
CA PHE A 136 10.98 -0.71 -8.57
C PHE A 136 9.83 0.32 -8.65
N ARG A 137 8.68 -0.05 -9.22
CA ARG A 137 7.47 0.78 -9.24
C ARG A 137 7.06 1.31 -7.85
N CYS A 138 7.15 0.49 -6.81
CA CYS A 138 6.81 0.91 -5.45
C CYS A 138 7.79 1.95 -4.90
N LYS A 139 9.06 1.92 -5.35
CA LYS A 139 10.10 2.88 -4.94
C LYS A 139 9.92 4.26 -5.58
N VAL A 140 9.23 4.35 -6.72
CA VAL A 140 8.93 5.62 -7.40
C VAL A 140 7.46 6.03 -7.28
N CYS A 141 6.70 5.34 -6.44
CA CYS A 141 5.30 5.64 -6.16
C CYS A 141 5.18 6.98 -5.40
N PRO A 142 4.41 7.95 -5.92
CA PRO A 142 4.27 9.26 -5.29
C PRO A 142 3.14 9.33 -4.26
N ASP A 143 2.35 8.27 -4.08
CA ASP A 143 1.23 8.22 -3.14
C ASP A 143 1.24 6.90 -2.38
N GLY A 144 1.84 6.93 -1.18
CA GLY A 144 1.79 5.81 -0.23
C GLY A 144 0.70 5.96 0.83
N ILE A 145 0.12 7.15 0.97
CA ILE A 145 -0.81 7.50 2.06
C ILE A 145 -2.26 7.65 1.60
N GLY A 146 -2.56 7.28 0.36
CA GLY A 146 -3.93 7.24 -0.17
C GLY A 146 -4.54 8.62 -0.39
N GLU A 147 -3.78 9.58 -0.93
CA GLU A 147 -4.27 10.97 -1.18
C GLU A 147 -5.50 11.04 -2.08
N ALA A 148 -5.71 10.04 -2.94
CA ALA A 148 -6.87 9.95 -3.83
C ALA A 148 -8.10 9.24 -3.22
N ALA A 149 -7.97 8.69 -2.01
CA ALA A 149 -9.05 7.95 -1.31
C ALA A 149 -10.05 8.88 -0.62
N ASP A 150 -11.23 8.36 -0.29
CA ASP A 150 -12.15 9.04 0.62
C ASP A 150 -11.67 8.92 2.07
N ILE A 151 -11.14 7.74 2.43
CA ILE A 151 -10.52 7.44 3.72
C ILE A 151 -9.25 6.63 3.48
N ALA A 152 -8.15 7.00 4.13
CA ALA A 152 -6.94 6.19 4.21
C ALA A 152 -6.69 5.74 5.65
N VAL A 153 -6.32 4.46 5.85
CA VAL A 153 -6.11 3.88 7.19
C VAL A 153 -4.69 3.33 7.31
N SER A 154 -4.01 3.60 8.43
CA SER A 154 -2.67 3.09 8.71
C SER A 154 -2.57 2.48 10.11
N ASP A 155 -1.65 1.54 10.30
CA ASP A 155 -1.10 1.25 11.63
C ASP A 155 -0.35 2.50 12.17
N THR A 156 -0.23 2.65 13.48
CA THR A 156 0.42 3.82 14.10
C THR A 156 1.60 3.45 14.98
N TRP A 157 2.44 2.52 14.52
CA TRP A 157 3.66 2.16 15.25
C TRP A 157 4.67 3.31 15.23
N PRO A 158 5.22 3.73 16.38
CA PRO A 158 6.32 4.68 16.43
C PRO A 158 7.48 4.25 15.53
N GLY A 159 7.99 5.16 14.70
CA GLY A 159 9.04 4.84 13.72
C GLY A 159 8.55 4.07 12.48
N GLY A 160 7.28 3.69 12.42
CA GLY A 160 6.67 3.00 11.27
C GLY A 160 6.92 1.49 11.20
N SER A 161 7.36 0.87 12.29
CA SER A 161 7.54 -0.58 12.45
C SER A 161 7.20 -0.97 13.89
N PRO A 162 6.58 -2.13 14.15
CA PRO A 162 6.36 -2.57 15.52
C PRO A 162 7.70 -2.84 16.22
N ASP A 163 7.74 -2.68 17.54
CA ASP A 163 8.89 -3.04 18.36
C ASP A 163 9.00 -4.57 18.45
N PRO A 164 10.09 -5.21 17.97
CA PRO A 164 10.28 -6.66 18.08
C PRO A 164 10.12 -7.22 19.50
N ALA A 165 10.43 -6.41 20.53
CA ALA A 165 10.32 -6.84 21.92
C ALA A 165 8.86 -6.84 22.43
N GLN A 166 7.95 -6.15 21.73
CA GLN A 166 6.57 -5.93 22.18
C GLN A 166 5.52 -6.41 21.15
N GLU A 167 5.92 -6.75 19.92
CA GLU A 167 5.01 -7.05 18.81
C GLU A 167 4.11 -8.27 19.02
N ALA A 168 4.42 -9.13 20.00
CA ALA A 168 3.59 -10.28 20.35
C ALA A 168 2.33 -9.88 21.12
N ASP A 169 2.40 -8.81 21.92
CA ASP A 169 1.33 -8.36 22.84
C ASP A 169 0.71 -7.03 22.41
N ASP A 170 1.10 -6.49 21.25
CA ASP A 170 0.60 -5.22 20.73
C ASP A 170 -0.89 -5.37 20.31
N LEU A 171 -1.73 -4.52 20.92
CA LEU A 171 -3.16 -4.48 20.64
C LEU A 171 -3.46 -3.77 19.31
N GLY A 172 -2.53 -2.93 18.87
CA GLY A 172 -2.64 -2.15 17.66
C GLY A 172 -3.56 -0.95 17.79
N THR A 173 -3.16 0.16 17.18
CA THR A 173 -4.04 1.29 16.92
C THR A 173 -3.92 1.68 15.46
N ASN A 174 -5.04 2.18 14.91
CA ASN A 174 -5.08 2.70 13.55
C ASN A 174 -5.38 4.19 13.55
N ALA A 175 -4.74 4.91 12.63
CA ALA A 175 -5.12 6.28 12.30
C ALA A 175 -5.93 6.28 11.00
N LEU A 176 -6.97 7.12 10.96
CA LEU A 176 -7.78 7.37 9.79
C LEU A 176 -7.50 8.78 9.27
N VAL A 177 -7.16 8.90 7.99
CA VAL A 177 -7.10 10.18 7.29
C VAL A 177 -8.33 10.30 6.41
N ILE A 178 -9.26 11.14 6.83
CA ILE A 178 -10.51 11.42 6.13
C ILE A 178 -10.27 12.56 5.14
N ARG A 179 -10.65 12.38 3.87
CA ARG A 179 -10.29 13.32 2.78
C ARG A 179 -11.49 13.96 2.11
N THR A 180 -12.64 13.30 2.11
CA THR A 180 -13.85 13.77 1.42
C THR A 180 -15.03 13.82 2.36
N ALA A 181 -16.03 14.66 2.05
CA ALA A 181 -17.27 14.74 2.82
C ALA A 181 -18.00 13.39 2.91
N ARG A 182 -17.89 12.57 1.86
CA ARG A 182 -18.39 11.21 1.80
C ARG A 182 -17.65 10.26 2.76
N GLY A 183 -16.32 10.39 2.84
CA GLY A 183 -15.53 9.66 3.84
C GLY A 183 -15.90 10.08 5.26
N GLN A 184 -16.11 11.38 5.49
CA GLN A 184 -16.55 11.93 6.77
C GLN A 184 -17.90 11.34 7.20
N ASP A 185 -18.92 11.42 6.32
CA ASP A 185 -20.24 10.84 6.57
C ASP A 185 -20.17 9.35 6.93
N LEU A 186 -19.35 8.58 6.21
CA LEU A 186 -19.21 7.15 6.49
C LEU A 186 -18.60 6.89 7.88
N VAL A 187 -17.59 7.66 8.27
CA VAL A 187 -16.97 7.55 9.60
C VAL A 187 -17.95 7.93 10.69
N GLU A 188 -18.66 9.05 10.54
CA GLU A 188 -19.65 9.52 11.51
C GLU A 188 -20.75 8.48 11.73
N ARG A 189 -21.31 7.92 10.64
CA ARG A 189 -22.31 6.85 10.73
C ARG A 189 -21.75 5.56 11.35
N ALA A 190 -20.49 5.22 11.08
CA ALA A 190 -19.86 4.05 11.68
C ALA A 190 -19.63 4.23 13.20
N VAL A 191 -19.33 5.45 13.65
CA VAL A 191 -19.22 5.79 15.08
C VAL A 191 -20.60 5.77 15.74
N GLU A 192 -21.59 6.42 15.14
CA GLU A 192 -22.98 6.44 15.65
C GLU A 192 -23.55 5.03 15.79
N ALA A 193 -23.28 4.15 14.83
CA ALA A 193 -23.72 2.75 14.86
C ALA A 193 -22.87 1.85 15.77
N GLY A 194 -21.83 2.37 16.42
CA GLY A 194 -20.97 1.61 17.34
C GLY A 194 -19.98 0.65 16.67
N PHE A 195 -19.77 0.76 15.36
CA PHE A 195 -18.78 -0.06 14.63
C PHE A 195 -17.35 0.49 14.75
N LEU A 196 -17.20 1.78 15.03
CA LEU A 196 -15.91 2.45 15.17
C LEU A 196 -15.86 3.24 16.47
N THR A 197 -14.77 3.08 17.22
CA THR A 197 -14.46 3.92 18.38
C THR A 197 -13.29 4.82 18.02
N LEU A 198 -13.49 6.14 18.12
CA LEU A 198 -12.40 7.12 17.97
C LEU A 198 -11.82 7.41 19.36
N THR A 199 -10.51 7.20 19.51
CA THR A 199 -9.84 7.34 20.80
C THR A 199 -9.11 8.68 20.98
N GLY A 200 -9.00 9.47 19.92
CA GLY A 200 -8.35 10.78 19.93
C GLY A 200 -7.98 11.26 18.54
N ASP A 201 -7.45 12.48 18.48
CA ASP A 201 -7.03 13.12 17.24
C ASP A 201 -5.58 12.76 16.89
N ALA A 202 -5.31 12.64 15.58
CA ALA A 202 -3.99 12.46 15.02
C ALA A 202 -3.66 13.64 14.10
N ASP A 203 -2.68 14.45 14.48
CA ASP A 203 -2.24 15.57 13.65
C ASP A 203 -1.14 15.15 12.63
N PRO A 204 -0.82 15.98 11.62
CA PRO A 204 0.22 15.65 10.65
C PRO A 204 1.63 15.47 11.22
N ARG A 205 1.96 16.04 12.39
CA ARG A 205 3.26 15.85 13.05
C ARG A 205 3.32 14.51 13.77
N TYR A 206 2.23 14.08 14.39
CA TYR A 206 2.08 12.71 14.89
C TYR A 206 2.21 11.70 13.74
N MET A 207 1.53 11.94 12.61
CA MET A 207 1.64 11.05 11.45
C MET A 207 3.07 10.97 10.89
N ASP A 208 3.86 12.05 10.98
CA ASP A 208 5.28 12.01 10.60
C ASP A 208 6.10 11.04 11.47
N SER A 209 5.75 10.87 12.75
CA SER A 209 6.49 10.01 13.68
C SER A 209 6.13 8.53 13.51
N VAL A 210 4.89 8.22 13.13
CA VAL A 210 4.41 6.84 12.94
C VAL A 210 4.42 6.36 11.48
N GLN A 211 4.62 7.27 10.52
CA GLN A 211 4.77 6.95 9.09
C GLN A 211 6.02 7.63 8.45
N PRO A 212 7.20 7.62 9.09
CA PRO A 212 8.37 8.38 8.61
C PRO A 212 8.85 7.93 7.24
N HIS A 213 8.78 6.63 6.93
CA HIS A 213 9.16 6.09 5.63
C HIS A 213 8.23 6.59 4.50
N GLN A 214 6.93 6.79 4.77
CA GLN A 214 6.01 7.37 3.79
C GLN A 214 6.30 8.84 3.55
N ARG A 215 6.50 9.60 4.64
CA ARG A 215 6.93 10.99 4.60
C ARG A 215 8.21 11.14 3.78
N ASN A 216 9.28 10.45 4.15
CA ASN A 216 10.58 10.57 3.48
C ASN A 216 10.51 10.18 2.00
N LYS A 217 9.77 9.11 1.67
CA LYS A 217 9.51 8.72 0.27
C LYS A 217 8.78 9.83 -0.50
N LYS A 218 7.80 10.49 0.11
CA LYS A 218 7.00 11.54 -0.52
C LYS A 218 7.85 12.76 -0.89
N TYR A 219 8.75 13.20 0.00
CA TYR A 219 9.71 14.27 -0.29
C TYR A 219 10.71 13.87 -1.39
N ALA A 220 11.20 12.62 -1.34
CA ALA A 220 12.22 12.11 -2.25
C ALA A 220 11.72 11.81 -3.68
N VAL A 221 10.41 11.61 -3.88
CA VAL A 221 9.92 10.98 -5.13
C VAL A 221 10.15 11.84 -6.37
N ALA A 222 10.10 13.18 -6.24
CA ALA A 222 10.38 14.09 -7.36
C ALA A 222 11.81 13.92 -7.89
N ALA A 223 12.81 13.86 -7.01
CA ALA A 223 14.19 13.58 -7.39
C ALA A 223 14.35 12.20 -8.08
N ARG A 224 13.59 11.19 -7.64
CA ARG A 224 13.55 9.88 -8.30
C ARG A 224 12.92 9.97 -9.70
N HIS A 225 11.86 10.75 -9.86
CA HIS A 225 11.24 11.02 -11.15
C HIS A 225 12.19 11.76 -12.09
N ASP A 226 12.97 12.71 -11.60
CA ASP A 226 14.02 13.40 -12.38
C ASP A 226 15.09 12.42 -12.87
N GLY A 227 15.52 11.51 -11.99
CA GLY A 227 16.48 10.45 -12.35
C GLY A 227 15.93 9.52 -13.44
N LEU A 228 14.64 9.17 -13.38
CA LEU A 228 14.00 8.40 -14.44
C LEU A 228 13.94 9.16 -15.77
N ARG A 229 13.59 10.45 -15.76
CA ARG A 229 13.53 11.28 -16.98
C ARG A 229 14.92 11.39 -17.63
N ALA A 230 15.97 11.55 -16.83
CA ALA A 230 17.34 11.61 -17.33
C ALA A 230 17.79 10.32 -18.05
N GLU A 231 17.23 9.17 -17.67
CA GLU A 231 17.51 7.86 -18.29
C GLU A 231 16.48 7.49 -19.37
N GLY A 232 15.68 8.44 -19.85
CA GLY A 232 14.67 8.21 -20.90
C GLY A 232 13.55 7.25 -20.49
N LYS A 233 13.31 7.06 -19.18
CA LYS A 233 12.27 6.15 -18.67
C LYS A 233 10.92 6.85 -18.56
N THR A 234 9.86 6.05 -18.61
CA THR A 234 8.50 6.52 -18.33
C THR A 234 8.37 6.98 -16.88
N VAL A 235 7.77 8.15 -16.70
CA VAL A 235 7.50 8.75 -15.38
C VAL A 235 6.01 9.03 -15.24
N PRO A 236 5.40 8.74 -14.09
CA PRO A 236 3.99 9.03 -13.89
C PRO A 236 3.73 10.54 -13.99
N ARG A 237 2.66 10.91 -14.69
CA ARG A 237 2.10 12.26 -14.59
C ARG A 237 1.31 12.35 -13.30
N THR A 238 1.67 13.29 -12.44
CA THR A 238 1.04 13.49 -11.14
C THR A 238 0.38 14.86 -11.08
N ALA A 239 -0.77 14.96 -10.41
CA ALA A 239 -1.45 16.23 -10.17
C ALA A 239 -1.86 16.31 -8.70
N ARG A 240 -1.80 17.52 -8.11
CA ARG A 240 -2.27 17.82 -6.74
C ARG A 240 -1.61 17.01 -5.62
N LEU A 241 -0.42 16.47 -5.87
CA LEU A 241 0.39 15.73 -4.89
C LEU A 241 1.45 16.59 -4.20
N ARG A 242 1.54 17.89 -4.55
CA ARG A 242 2.48 18.88 -3.99
C ARG A 242 3.95 18.47 -4.08
N LEU A 243 4.32 17.66 -5.08
CA LEU A 243 5.66 17.09 -5.19
C LEU A 243 6.74 18.15 -5.34
N ASP A 244 6.48 19.23 -6.10
CA ASP A 244 7.46 20.30 -6.30
C ASP A 244 7.76 21.07 -5.02
N ALA A 245 6.72 21.39 -4.24
CA ALA A 245 6.88 22.05 -2.94
C ALA A 245 7.64 21.16 -1.95
N LEU A 246 7.26 19.88 -1.86
CA LEU A 246 7.94 18.91 -1.01
C LEU A 246 9.38 18.66 -1.45
N HIS A 247 9.66 18.74 -2.74
CA HIS A 247 11.01 18.61 -3.27
C HIS A 247 11.89 19.82 -2.93
N ALA A 248 11.32 21.04 -2.97
CA ALA A 248 12.03 22.25 -2.58
C ALA A 248 12.43 22.25 -1.10
N ASP A 249 11.63 21.61 -0.24
CA ASP A 249 11.91 21.43 1.18
C ASP A 249 12.89 20.29 1.49
N LEU A 250 13.26 19.46 0.50
CA LEU A 250 14.17 18.34 0.70
C LEU A 250 15.63 18.83 0.71
N ASP A 251 16.41 18.31 1.66
CA ASP A 251 17.86 18.55 1.70
C ASP A 251 18.51 18.26 0.33
N PRO A 252 19.27 19.22 -0.24
CA PRO A 252 19.86 19.07 -1.58
C PRO A 252 20.79 17.86 -1.74
N SER A 253 21.49 17.44 -0.67
CA SER A 253 22.35 16.25 -0.70
C SER A 253 21.51 14.96 -0.78
N ILE A 254 20.38 14.91 -0.06
CA ILE A 254 19.43 13.80 -0.15
C ILE A 254 18.79 13.78 -1.54
N ALA A 255 18.34 14.93 -2.05
CA ALA A 255 17.79 15.03 -3.40
C ALA A 255 18.75 14.47 -4.45
N ARG A 256 20.03 14.88 -4.41
CA ARG A 256 21.07 14.37 -5.32
C ARG A 256 21.25 12.86 -5.18
N SER A 257 21.34 12.35 -3.95
CA SER A 257 21.48 10.90 -3.71
C SER A 257 20.29 10.09 -4.27
N GLN A 258 19.06 10.60 -4.12
CA GLN A 258 17.87 9.95 -4.67
C GLN A 258 17.84 9.96 -6.19
N TYR A 259 18.27 11.07 -6.81
CA TYR A 259 18.43 11.21 -8.25
C TYR A 259 19.48 10.23 -8.80
N GLU A 260 20.72 10.29 -8.30
CA GLU A 260 21.84 9.45 -8.76
C GLU A 260 21.56 7.97 -8.50
N GLY A 261 21.06 7.65 -7.31
CA GLY A 261 20.68 6.28 -6.97
C GLY A 261 19.54 5.74 -7.83
N THR A 262 18.66 6.59 -8.35
CA THR A 262 17.64 6.15 -9.31
C THR A 262 18.27 5.81 -10.64
N ARG A 263 19.15 6.67 -11.16
CA ARG A 263 19.88 6.42 -12.42
C ARG A 263 20.70 5.14 -12.37
N ALA A 264 21.44 4.92 -11.29
CA ALA A 264 22.21 3.70 -11.07
C ALA A 264 21.34 2.43 -11.10
N ARG A 265 20.14 2.48 -10.49
CA ARG A 265 19.19 1.34 -10.52
C ARG A 265 18.60 1.11 -11.90
N VAL A 266 18.36 2.18 -12.67
CA VAL A 266 17.93 2.07 -14.07
C VAL A 266 19.00 1.38 -14.91
N ALA A 267 20.26 1.81 -14.80
CA ALA A 267 21.41 1.20 -15.48
C ALA A 267 21.60 -0.28 -15.10
N ALA A 268 21.33 -0.63 -13.83
CA ALA A 268 21.33 -2.01 -13.34
C ALA A 268 20.06 -2.82 -13.73
N GLY A 269 19.23 -2.31 -14.64
CA GLY A 269 18.07 -3.02 -15.17
C GLY A 269 16.86 -3.12 -14.23
N LYS A 270 16.80 -2.32 -13.15
CA LYS A 270 15.67 -2.35 -12.21
C LYS A 270 14.40 -1.65 -12.72
N ALA A 271 14.53 -0.81 -13.75
CA ALA A 271 13.42 -0.12 -14.43
C ALA A 271 13.27 -0.61 -15.88
N SER A 272 13.12 -1.93 -16.04
CA SER A 272 13.11 -2.63 -17.33
C SER A 272 11.70 -2.92 -17.86
N GLU A 273 10.65 -2.62 -17.10
CA GLU A 273 9.26 -2.77 -17.56
C GLU A 273 9.04 -1.94 -18.84
N ALA A 274 8.42 -2.55 -19.84
CA ALA A 274 8.10 -1.89 -21.09
C ALA A 274 7.12 -0.74 -20.83
N ALA A 275 7.31 0.38 -21.54
CA ALA A 275 6.33 1.45 -21.52
C ALA A 275 4.96 0.89 -21.97
N PRO A 276 3.87 1.12 -21.21
CA PRO A 276 2.56 0.62 -21.59
C PRO A 276 2.17 1.24 -22.94
N ARG A 277 1.72 0.40 -23.88
CA ARG A 277 1.16 0.87 -25.15
C ARG A 277 -0.19 1.52 -24.86
N SER A 278 -0.43 2.70 -25.43
CA SER A 278 -1.75 3.31 -25.36
C SER A 278 -2.76 2.34 -26.00
N VAL A 279 -3.78 1.96 -25.24
CA VAL A 279 -4.91 1.17 -25.75
C VAL A 279 -5.92 2.05 -26.48
N VAL A 280 -5.81 3.37 -26.30
CA VAL A 280 -6.58 4.37 -27.03
C VAL A 280 -5.72 4.84 -28.18
N GLY A 281 -6.13 4.56 -29.41
CA GLY A 281 -5.53 5.15 -30.60
C GLY A 281 -5.61 6.68 -30.50
N ARG A 282 -4.49 7.30 -30.15
CA ARG A 282 -4.19 8.71 -30.38
C ARG A 282 -2.75 8.78 -30.87
#